data_AF-A0AAE5VNP7-F1
#
_entry.id   AF-A0AAE5VNP7-F1
#
_cell.length_a   1.000
_cell.length_b   1.000
_cell.length_c   1.000
_cell.angle_alpha   90.00
_cell.angle_beta   90.00
_cell.angle_gamma   90.00
#
_symmetry.space_group_name_H-M   'P 1'
#
loop_
_entity.id
_entity.type
_entity.pdbx_description
1 polymer ?
#
loop_
_entity_poly.entity_id
_entity_poly.type
_entity_poly.pdbx_seq_one_letter_code
_entity_poly.pdbx_strand_id
1 'polypeptide(L)' 'MNQKTLVEVSVPDQNGTMVPYGIMNSEQAAELPDDYEVAIAHPAGQQEADLDEPKTGALI' A
#
# COMPACT_ATOMS: atom_id res chain seq x y z
N MET A 1 0.43 -22.98 0.79
CA MET A 1 0.20 -21.72 0.05
C MET A 1 1.33 -20.77 0.44
N ASN A 2 2.16 -20.33 -0.51
CA ASN A 2 3.15 -19.27 -0.25
C ASN A 2 2.42 -17.94 -0.43
N GLN A 3 1.95 -17.34 0.66
CA GLN A 3 1.40 -15.99 0.62
C GLN A 3 2.55 -15.03 0.37
N LYS A 4 2.57 -14.39 -0.81
CA LYS A 4 3.55 -13.35 -1.09
C LYS A 4 3.06 -12.05 -0.45
N THR A 5 3.90 -11.47 0.41
CA THR A 5 3.65 -10.17 1.01
C THR A 5 3.82 -9.09 -0.04
N LEU A 6 2.80 -8.27 -0.24
CA LEU A 6 2.87 -7.11 -1.10
C LEU A 6 3.32 -5.89 -0.29
N VAL A 7 4.02 -4.99 -0.96
CA VAL A 7 4.53 -3.74 -0.39
C VAL A 7 4.32 -2.61 -1.38
N GLU A 8 4.01 -1.45 -0.85
CA GLU A 8 3.97 -0.17 -1.57
C GLU A 8 5.35 0.47 -1.49
N VAL A 9 5.84 0.94 -2.62
CA VAL A 9 7.17 1.54 -2.73
C VAL A 9 7.03 2.98 -3.19
N SER A 10 7.77 3.87 -2.55
CA SER A 10 7.86 5.29 -2.89
C SER A 10 9.31 5.71 -3.10
N VAL A 11 9.53 6.74 -3.92
CA VAL A 11 10.85 7.31 -4.20
C VAL A 11 10.85 8.82 -3.99
N PRO A 12 11.95 9.42 -3.55
CA PRO A 12 12.08 10.88 -3.51
C PRO A 12 12.17 11.44 -4.93
N ASP A 13 11.39 12.50 -5.21
CA ASP A 13 11.55 13.31 -6.41
C ASP A 13 12.72 14.31 -6.29
N GLN A 14 12.90 15.17 -7.30
CA GLN A 14 13.96 16.19 -7.31
C GLN A 14 13.88 17.21 -6.16
N ASN A 15 12.70 17.34 -5.53
CA ASN A 15 12.45 18.22 -4.40
C ASN A 15 12.44 17.47 -3.06
N GLY A 16 12.74 16.17 -3.05
CA GLY A 16 12.69 15.31 -1.86
C GLY A 16 11.27 14.91 -1.44
N THR A 17 10.27 15.12 -2.30
CA THR A 17 8.89 14.66 -2.06
C THR A 17 8.80 13.18 -2.41
N MET A 18 8.30 12.37 -1.46
CA MET A 18 8.08 10.94 -1.71
C MET A 18 6.90 10.74 -2.65
N VAL A 19 7.17 10.22 -3.84
CA VAL A 19 6.17 9.91 -4.87
C VAL A 19 5.98 8.39 -5.00
N PRO A 20 4.74 7.90 -5.22
CA PRO A 20 4.48 6.49 -5.34
C PRO A 20 5.17 5.92 -6.59
N TYR A 21 5.99 4.89 -6.38
CA TYR A 21 6.67 4.16 -7.44
C TYR A 21 5.83 2.97 -7.92
N GLY A 22 5.24 2.21 -6.99
CA GLY A 22 4.35 1.10 -7.33
C GLY A 22 4.20 0.05 -6.22
N ILE A 23 3.38 -0.97 -6.50
CA ILE A 23 3.16 -2.12 -5.61
C ILE A 23 3.96 -3.31 -6.12
N MET A 24 4.70 -3.99 -5.26
CA MET A 24 5.47 -5.19 -5.62
C MET A 24 5.57 -6.20 -4.47
N ASN A 25 6.16 -7.37 -4.74
CA ASN A 25 6.39 -8.35 -3.69
C ASN A 25 7.54 -7.91 -2.77
N SER A 26 7.48 -8.26 -1.48
CA SER A 26 8.51 -7.91 -0.51
C SER A 26 9.91 -8.38 -0.89
N GLU A 27 10.03 -9.55 -1.55
CA GLU A 27 11.30 -10.05 -2.07
C GLU A 27 11.88 -9.14 -3.16
N GLN A 28 11.04 -8.57 -4.02
CA GLN A 28 11.48 -7.65 -5.07
C GLN A 28 11.86 -6.28 -4.47
N ALA A 29 11.14 -5.84 -3.45
CA ALA A 29 11.44 -4.59 -2.78
C ALA A 29 12.74 -4.67 -1.96
N ALA A 30 13.11 -5.85 -1.45
CA ALA A 30 14.39 -6.07 -0.78
C ALA A 30 15.60 -5.97 -1.73
N GLU A 31 15.38 -6.05 -3.04
CA GLU A 31 16.41 -5.84 -4.07
C GLU A 31 16.52 -4.37 -4.52
N LEU A 32 15.64 -3.49 -4.04
CA LEU A 32 15.67 -2.07 -4.39
C LEU A 32 16.79 -1.31 -3.66
N PRO A 33 17.33 -0.25 -4.28
CA PRO A 33 18.27 0.66 -3.63
C PRO A 33 17.67 1.32 -2.37
N ASP A 34 18.53 1.73 -1.44
CA ASP A 34 18.13 2.40 -0.19
C ASP A 34 17.36 3.72 -0.38
N ASP A 35 17.42 4.31 -1.58
CA ASP A 35 16.65 5.49 -1.95
C ASP A 35 15.14 5.21 -2.08
N TYR A 36 14.71 3.94 -2.08
CA TYR A 36 13.32 3.53 -2.16
C TYR A 36 12.76 3.27 -0.76
N GLU A 37 11.73 4.02 -0.37
CA GLU A 37 11.03 3.78 0.88
C GLU A 37 9.94 2.72 0.66
N VAL A 38 9.99 1.64 1.43
CA VAL A 38 9.10 0.49 1.30
C VAL A 38 8.13 0.45 2.50
N ALA A 39 6.84 0.64 2.23
CA ALA A 39 5.76 0.47 3.19
C ALA A 39 5.06 -0.88 2.96
N ILE A 40 4.82 -1.65 4.03
CA ILE A 40 4.14 -2.94 3.90
C ILE A 40 2.65 -2.71 3.69
N ALA A 41 2.16 -3.03 2.50
CA ALA A 41 0.74 -2.93 2.14
C ALA A 41 0.09 -4.31 2.27
N HIS A 42 -0.56 -4.50 3.41
CA HIS A 42 -1.54 -5.54 3.79
C HIS A 42 -1.40 -6.97 3.22
N PRO A 43 -1.45 -8.02 4.06
CA PRO A 43 -1.57 -9.39 3.56
C PRO A 43 -2.85 -9.52 2.72
N ALA A 44 -2.73 -10.11 1.52
CA ALA A 44 -3.78 -10.29 0.52
C ALA A 44 -4.91 -11.26 0.95
N GLY A 45 -5.37 -11.19 2.19
CA GLY A 45 -6.21 -12.20 2.84
C GLY A 45 -7.39 -11.67 3.67
N GLN A 46 -7.80 -10.41 3.51
CA GLN A 46 -9.10 -9.93 4.02
C GLN A 46 -9.78 -9.01 2.99
N GLN A 47 -10.33 -9.63 1.93
CA GLN A 47 -11.59 -9.11 1.37
C GLN A 47 -12.61 -9.25 2.49
N GLU A 48 -12.94 -8.15 3.18
CA GLU A 48 -14.27 -7.70 3.61
C GLU A 48 -14.01 -6.32 4.25
N ALA A 49 -13.65 -5.33 3.42
CA ALA A 49 -13.86 -3.94 3.81
C ALA A 49 -15.38 -3.74 3.73
N ASP A 50 -16.03 -3.94 4.86
CA ASP A 50 -17.30 -3.36 5.24
C ASP A 50 -17.39 -1.95 4.62
N LEU A 51 -18.09 -1.83 3.49
CA LEU A 51 -18.57 -0.54 3.03
C LEU A 51 -19.63 -0.14 4.06
N ASP A 52 -19.19 0.48 5.14
CA ASP A 52 -20.06 1.26 6.02
C ASP A 52 -20.63 2.40 5.15
N GLU A 53 -21.76 2.11 4.50
CA GLU A 53 -22.64 3.15 3.96
C GLU A 53 -22.88 4.13 5.09
N PRO A 54 -22.54 5.43 4.95
CA PRO A 54 -23.09 6.40 5.86
C PRO A 54 -24.59 6.43 5.60
N LYS A 55 -25.37 5.71 6.43
CA LYS A 55 -26.79 5.97 6.61
C LYS A 55 -26.90 7.39 7.13
N THR A 56 -26.92 8.33 6.18
CA THR A 56 -27.42 9.68 6.41
C THR A 56 -28.90 9.51 6.74
N GLY A 57 -29.17 9.27 8.03
CA GLY A 57 -30.48 9.46 8.61
C GLY A 57 -30.80 10.95 8.48
N ALA A 58 -31.42 11.31 7.36
CA ALA A 58 -32.12 12.57 7.24
C ALA A 58 -33.27 12.54 8.25
N LEU A 59 -33.05 13.24 9.35
CA LEU A 59 -34.06 13.69 10.28
C LEU A 59 -35.02 14.62 9.52
N ILE A 60 -36.22 14.15 9.19
CA ILE A 60 -37.47 14.93 9.05
C ILE A 60 -38.67 14.04 9.27
#